data_AF-A0A965IAC1-F1
#
_entry.id   AF-A0A965IAC1-F1
#
_cell.length_a   1.000
_cell.length_b   1.000
_cell.length_c   1.000
_cell.angle_alpha   90.00
_cell.angle_beta   90.00
_cell.angle_gamma   90.00
#
_symmetry.space_group_name_H-M   'P 1'
#
loop_
_entity.id
_entity.type
_entity.pdbx_description
1 polymer ?
#
loop_
_entity_poly.entity_id
_entity_poly.type
_entity_poly.pdbx_seq_one_letter_code
_entity_poly.pdbx_strand_id
1 'polypeptide(L)' 'MVSHDMRTPLNGIIGFQNLARDEPNLRSEMQSFLDDAHHASNHLLTVINNLLDTSQIKLGKLALQLKVAS' A
#
# COMPACT_ATOMS: atom_id res chain seq x y z
N MET A 1 9.31 0.39 -12.66
CA MET A 1 8.12 0.25 -13.53
C MET A 1 7.06 -0.58 -12.83
N VAL A 2 7.20 -1.91 -12.68
CA VAL A 2 6.20 -2.77 -11.99
C VAL A 2 5.76 -2.23 -10.61
N SER A 3 6.69 -1.88 -9.72
CA SER A 3 6.35 -1.29 -8.41
C SER A 3 5.54 0.02 -8.52
N HIS A 4 5.88 0.85 -9.49
CA HIS A 4 5.23 2.15 -9.73
C HIS A 4 3.82 1.95 -10.30
N ASP A 5 3.67 1.03 -11.24
CA ASP A 5 2.39 0.71 -11.88
C ASP A 5 1.41 0.05 -10.90
N MET A 6 1.91 -0.61 -9.86
CA MET A 6 1.10 -1.16 -8.77
C MET A 6 0.76 -0.13 -7.68
N ARG A 7 1.65 0.84 -7.42
CA ARG A 7 1.41 1.91 -6.42
C ARG A 7 0.28 2.85 -6.84
N THR A 8 0.19 3.22 -8.11
CA THR A 8 -0.84 4.13 -8.63
C THR A 8 -2.28 3.65 -8.35
N PRO A 9 -2.71 2.43 -8.76
CA PRO A 9 -4.07 1.95 -8.49
C PRO A 9 -4.32 1.77 -7.00
N LEU A 10 -3.32 1.35 -6.22
CA LEU A 10 -3.48 1.14 -4.78
C LEU A 10 -3.66 2.45 -4.01
N ASN A 11 -2.89 3.48 -4.37
CA ASN A 11 -3.07 4.83 -3.83
C ASN A 11 -4.44 5.40 -4.23
N GLY A 12 -4.95 5.07 -5.42
CA GLY A 12 -6.31 5.39 -5.82
C GLY A 12 -7.36 4.76 -4.91
N ILE A 13 -7.25 3.46 -4.61
CA ILE A 13 -8.15 2.74 -3.69
C ILE A 13 -8.12 3.38 -2.30
N ILE A 14 -6.93 3.65 -1.75
CA ILE A 14 -6.78 4.32 -0.45
C ILE A 14 -7.40 5.72 -0.47
N GLY A 15 -7.19 6.49 -1.54
CA GLY A 15 -7.78 7.81 -1.71
C GLY A 15 -9.31 7.77 -1.72
N PHE A 16 -9.91 6.83 -2.46
CA PHE A 16 -11.37 6.65 -2.48
C PHE A 16 -11.93 6.20 -1.13
N GLN A 17 -11.22 5.34 -0.40
CA GLN A 17 -11.60 4.95 0.96
C GLN A 17 -11.60 6.15 1.92
N ASN A 18 -10.62 7.05 1.79
CA ASN A 18 -10.55 8.26 2.61
C ASN A 18 -11.70 9.21 2.27
N LEU A 19 -11.98 9.44 0.97
CA LEU A 19 -13.12 10.27 0.55
C LEU A 19 -14.45 9.71 1.06
N ALA A 20 -14.64 8.38 1.00
CA ALA A 20 -15.85 7.73 1.52
C ALA A 20 -15.99 7.85 3.04
N ARG A 21 -14.87 8.01 3.76
CA ARG A 21 -14.87 8.21 5.21
C ARG A 21 -15.32 9.61 5.62
N ASP A 22 -15.12 10.60 4.74
CA ASP A 22 -15.51 11.99 4.98
C ASP A 22 -17.03 12.23 4.80
N GLU A 23 -17.79 11.21 4.42
CA GLU A 23 -19.25 11.31 4.23
C GLU A 23 -19.99 11.50 5.57
N PRO A 24 -20.76 12.60 5.73
CA PRO A 24 -21.32 13.00 7.03
C PRO A 24 -22.38 12.04 7.60
N ASN A 25 -22.95 11.17 6.76
CA ASN A 25 -23.97 10.18 7.16
C ASN A 25 -23.47 8.74 7.04
N LEU A 26 -22.16 8.52 7.16
CA LEU A 26 -21.58 7.19 7.07
C LEU A 26 -22.10 6.28 8.20
N ARG A 27 -22.68 5.14 7.82
CA ARG A 27 -23.12 4.13 8.78
C ARG A 27 -21.92 3.49 9.48
N SER A 28 -22.03 3.19 10.77
CA SER A 28 -20.96 2.57 11.57
C SER A 28 -20.45 1.24 10.98
N GLU A 29 -21.35 0.44 10.39
CA GLU A 29 -20.98 -0.79 9.68
C GLU A 29 -20.09 -0.51 8.45
N MET A 30 -20.41 0.55 7.71
CA MET A 30 -19.60 0.98 6.56
C MET A 30 -18.23 1.51 7.03
N GLN A 31 -18.18 2.18 8.18
CA GLN A 31 -16.92 2.58 8.79
C GLN A 31 -16.01 1.37 9.05
N SER A 32 -16.56 0.29 9.59
CA SER A 32 -15.82 -0.98 9.80
C SER A 32 -15.34 -1.58 8.47
N PHE A 33 -16.18 -1.59 7.43
CA PHE A 33 -15.76 -2.10 6.12
C PHE A 33 -14.66 -1.24 5.48
N LEU A 34 -14.72 0.09 5.64
CA LEU A 34 -13.66 0.99 5.18
C LEU A 34 -12.35 0.77 5.95
N ASP A 35 -12.42 0.49 7.26
CA ASP A 35 -11.25 0.12 8.06
C ASP A 35 -10.63 -1.19 7.56
N ASP A 36 -11.43 -2.23 7.36
CA ASP A 36 -10.97 -3.54 6.87
C ASP A 36 -10.36 -3.42 5.46
N ALA A 37 -11.01 -2.70 4.57
CA ALA A 37 -10.54 -2.49 3.21
C ALA A 37 -9.23 -1.67 3.17
N HIS A 38 -9.08 -0.71 4.08
CA HIS A 38 -7.85 0.07 4.21
C HIS A 38 -6.69 -0.79 4.73
N HIS A 39 -6.94 -1.60 5.76
CA HIS A 39 -5.95 -2.57 6.26
C HIS A 39 -5.53 -3.57 5.17
N ALA A 40 -6.48 -4.12 4.41
CA ALA A 40 -6.18 -5.06 3.33
C ALA A 40 -5.33 -4.41 2.23
N SER A 41 -5.62 -3.14 1.89
CA SER A 41 -4.86 -2.39 0.87
C SER A 41 -3.42 -2.14 1.31
N ASN A 42 -3.21 -1.74 2.57
CA ASN A 42 -1.88 -1.54 3.13
C ASN A 42 -1.11 -2.86 3.28
N HIS A 43 -1.79 -3.95 3.64
CA HIS A 43 -1.19 -5.28 3.68
C HIS A 43 -0.72 -5.72 2.29
N LEU A 44 -1.56 -5.54 1.27
CA LEU A 44 -1.20 -5.85 -0.11
C LEU A 44 0.02 -5.04 -0.59
N LEU A 45 0.11 -3.75 -0.23
CA LEU A 45 1.30 -2.95 -0.53
C LEU A 45 2.57 -3.57 0.05
N THR A 46 2.49 -4.03 1.29
CA THR A 46 3.60 -4.67 2.01
C THR A 46 4.01 -5.97 1.31
N VAL A 47 3.05 -6.82 0.95
CA VAL A 47 3.31 -8.07 0.21
C VAL A 47 3.98 -7.80 -1.13
N ILE A 48 3.49 -6.79 -1.88
CA ILE A 48 4.07 -6.39 -3.17
C ILE A 48 5.52 -5.92 -2.98
N ASN A 49 5.78 -5.06 -1.99
CA ASN A 49 7.13 -4.56 -1.72
C ASN A 49 8.07 -5.73 -1.36
N ASN A 50 7.66 -6.64 -0.48
CA ASN A 50 8.46 -7.80 -0.10
C ASN A 50 8.78 -8.72 -1.29
N LEU A 51 7.83 -8.92 -2.21
CA LEU A 51 8.04 -9.71 -3.42
C LEU A 51 9.07 -9.05 -4.35
N LEU A 52 9.00 -7.73 -4.48
CA LEU A 52 9.95 -6.96 -5.29
C LEU A 52 11.35 -6.99 -4.68
N ASP A 53 11.47 -6.81 -3.36
CA ASP A 53 12.76 -6.86 -2.66
C ASP A 53 13.40 -8.25 -2.80
N THR A 54 12.60 -9.32 -2.62
CA THR A 54 13.04 -10.70 -2.85
C THR A 54 13.51 -10.90 -4.30
N SER A 55 12.80 -10.31 -5.27
CA SER A 55 13.18 -10.39 -6.69
C SER A 55 14.49 -9.66 -6.98
N GLN A 56 14.72 -8.50 -6.36
CA GLN A 56 15.98 -7.76 -6.49
C GLN A 56 17.15 -8.50 -5.86
N ILE A 57 16.95 -9.14 -4.70
CA ILE A 57 17.94 -9.99 -4.03
C ILE A 57 18.33 -11.18 -4.92
N LYS A 58 17.34 -11.90 -5.47
CA LYS A 58 17.58 -13.04 -6.36
C LYS A 58 18.32 -12.66 -7.64
N LEU A 59 18.17 -11.42 -8.12
CA LEU A 59 18.89 -10.89 -9.27
C LEU A 59 20.29 -10.34 -8.91
N GLY A 60 20.73 -10.44 -7.64
CA GLY A 60 22.01 -9.90 -7.18
C GLY A 60 22.10 -8.38 -7.18
N LYS A 61 20.96 -7.68 -7.26
CA LYS A 61 20.88 -6.21 -7.45
C LYS A 61 20.74 -5.40 -6.17
N LEU A 62 20.70 -6.04 -5.00
CA LEU A 62 20.60 -5.33 -3.73
C LEU A 62 21.96 -4.69 -3.38
N ALA A 63 22.25 -3.54 -3.99
CA ALA A 63 23.24 -2.62 -3.42
C ALA A 63 22.66 -2.14 -2.09
N LEU A 64 23.30 -2.50 -0.97
CA LEU A 64 22.95 -1.99 0.36
C LEU A 64 22.90 -0.45 0.27
N GLN A 65 21.71 0.13 0.16
CA GLN A 65 21.50 1.54 0.41
C GLN A 65 21.48 1.71 1.93
N LEU A 66 22.66 1.64 2.54
CA LEU A 66 22.89 2.18 3.87
C LEU A 66 22.61 3.67 3.79
N LYS A 67 21.36 4.07 4.06
CA LYS A 67 21.09 5.43 4.51
C LYS A 67 21.78 5.57 5.85
N VAL A 68 22.96 6.18 5.83
CA VAL A 68 23.59 6.71 7.03
C VAL A 68 22.59 7.70 7.61
N ALA A 69 22.01 7.34 8.76
CA ALA A 69 21.20 8.26 9.55
C ALA A 69 22.08 9.48 9.84
N SER A 70 21.64 10.64 9.36
CA SER A 70 22.19 11.96 9.70
C SER A 70 21.35 12.56 10.80
#